data_AF-A0A7D8YZB2-F1
#
_entry.id   AF-A0A7D8YZB2-F1
#
_cell.length_a   1.000
_cell.length_b   1.000
_cell.length_c   1.000
_cell.angle_alpha   90.00
_cell.angle_beta   90.00
_cell.angle_gamma   90.00
#
_symmetry.space_group_name_H-M   'P 1'
#
loop_
_entity.id
_entity.type
_entity.pdbx_description
1 polymer ?
#
loop_
_entity_poly.entity_id
_entity_poly.type
_entity_poly.pdbx_seq_one_letter_code
_entity_poly.pdbx_strand_id
1 'polypeptide(L)'
;MSETPGARDASQLEPTPIVFAISQWEPDVSLTVFDQVFHVHSAVLKLKSVFFRKFLDSPDKVPAATRARFKYEWVSKLDEYATGWHLVCSSGVEREDKMEYQYIEWIDTEMKAFHVLLRAMYGWSFAVDSLPAFHAALQLADYYCALPAFSAGLRGAFDSSPLLVEAIFMNPFYMLKKAVQLRNAAMYRECLILAMGPWSRQQSKHTHTEYKHGSLEKLVASACDKIGR
;
A
#
# COMPACT_ATOMS: atom_id res chain seq x y z
N MET A 1 14.05 17.75 -55.19
CA MET A 1 13.34 16.50 -54.85
C MET A 1 13.58 16.28 -53.37
N SER A 2 12.51 16.43 -52.61
CA SER A 2 12.49 16.51 -51.16
C SER A 2 12.33 15.11 -50.59
N GLU A 3 13.24 14.68 -49.71
CA GLU A 3 13.02 13.51 -48.86
C GLU A 3 13.16 13.94 -47.41
N THR A 4 12.02 13.95 -46.74
CA THR A 4 11.83 14.13 -45.30
C THR A 4 12.23 12.83 -44.59
N PRO A 5 13.08 12.84 -43.55
CA PRO A 5 13.27 11.67 -42.71
C PRO A 5 12.18 11.60 -41.63
N GLY A 6 11.31 10.61 -41.79
CA GLY A 6 10.65 9.81 -40.75
C GLY A 6 10.30 10.48 -39.42
N ALA A 7 9.01 10.78 -39.27
CA ALA A 7 8.35 10.77 -37.97
C ALA A 7 8.62 9.42 -37.28
N ARG A 8 9.42 9.44 -36.21
CA ARG A 8 9.56 8.29 -35.32
C ARG A 8 8.36 8.29 -34.38
N ASP A 9 7.57 7.22 -34.49
CA ASP A 9 6.49 6.83 -33.60
C ASP A 9 6.84 7.10 -32.13
N ALA A 10 6.18 8.11 -31.56
CA ALA A 10 6.05 8.27 -30.12
C ALA A 10 4.70 7.69 -29.70
N SER A 11 4.52 6.37 -29.87
CA SER A 11 3.50 5.65 -29.12
C SER A 11 4.00 5.49 -27.67
N GLN A 12 3.88 6.57 -26.89
CA GLN A 12 3.95 6.48 -25.44
C GLN A 12 2.86 5.49 -25.01
N LEU A 13 3.27 4.30 -24.55
CA LEU A 13 2.35 3.34 -23.92
C LEU A 13 1.85 3.98 -22.63
N GLU A 14 0.70 4.65 -22.70
CA GLU A 14 0.01 5.13 -21.51
C GLU A 14 -0.19 3.96 -20.54
N PRO A 15 0.20 4.09 -19.26
CA PRO A 15 0.12 3.01 -18.30
C PRO A 15 -1.32 2.52 -18.17
N THR A 16 -1.51 1.20 -18.22
CA THR A 16 -2.84 0.61 -18.18
C THR A 16 -3.49 0.91 -16.82
N PRO A 17 -4.65 1.59 -16.79
CA PRO A 17 -5.26 1.99 -15.53
C PRO A 17 -5.83 0.79 -14.78
N ILE A 18 -5.59 0.73 -13.47
CA ILE A 18 -6.20 -0.25 -12.57
C ILE A 18 -7.58 0.27 -12.16
N VAL A 19 -8.62 -0.43 -12.59
CA VAL A 19 -10.01 -0.02 -12.37
C VAL A 19 -10.62 -0.81 -11.22
N PHE A 20 -11.06 -0.09 -10.18
CA PHE A 20 -11.82 -0.67 -9.08
C PHE A 20 -13.30 -0.66 -9.43
N ALA A 21 -13.82 -1.75 -9.97
CA ALA A 21 -15.22 -1.85 -10.36
C ALA A 21 -16.13 -2.25 -9.19
N ILE A 22 -17.25 -1.53 -9.02
CA ILE A 22 -18.38 -1.93 -8.17
C ILE A 22 -19.59 -2.06 -9.10
N SER A 23 -20.40 -3.12 -8.93
CA SER A 23 -21.53 -3.39 -9.80
C SER A 23 -22.43 -2.15 -9.96
N GLN A 24 -22.69 -1.74 -11.20
CA GLN A 24 -23.53 -0.61 -11.61
C GLN A 24 -23.00 0.80 -11.27
N TRP A 25 -21.77 0.92 -10.77
CA TRP A 25 -21.18 2.22 -10.39
C TRP A 25 -19.94 2.48 -11.25
N GLU A 26 -19.89 3.66 -11.84
CA GLU A 26 -18.71 4.10 -12.60
C GLU A 26 -17.73 4.85 -11.68
N PRO A 27 -16.42 4.58 -11.79
CA PRO A 27 -15.40 5.35 -11.07
C PRO A 27 -15.43 6.84 -11.44
N ASP A 28 -15.50 7.70 -10.44
CA ASP A 28 -15.55 9.17 -10.57
C ASP A 28 -14.25 9.87 -10.15
N VAL A 29 -13.23 9.10 -9.74
CA VAL A 29 -11.91 9.59 -9.32
C VAL A 29 -10.83 8.90 -10.14
N SER A 30 -9.89 9.69 -10.67
CA SER A 30 -8.62 9.21 -11.21
C SER A 30 -7.47 9.64 -10.29
N LEU A 31 -6.74 8.67 -9.75
CA LEU A 31 -5.54 8.88 -8.95
C LEU A 31 -4.33 8.41 -9.75
N THR A 32 -3.43 9.31 -10.09
CA THR A 32 -2.13 8.99 -10.70
C THR A 32 -1.09 8.93 -9.59
N VAL A 33 -0.65 7.74 -9.24
CA VAL A 33 0.38 7.49 -8.23
C VAL A 33 1.63 7.07 -8.97
N PHE A 34 2.53 8.03 -9.16
CA PHE A 34 3.69 7.92 -10.03
C PHE A 34 3.26 7.45 -11.43
N ASP A 35 3.77 6.31 -11.89
CA ASP A 35 3.48 5.77 -13.22
C ASP A 35 2.22 4.88 -13.28
N GLN A 36 1.43 4.80 -12.20
CA GLN A 36 0.21 3.99 -12.15
C GLN A 36 -1.03 4.84 -11.95
N VAL A 37 -1.98 4.71 -12.88
CA VAL A 37 -3.31 5.31 -12.78
C VAL A 37 -4.29 4.34 -12.13
N PHE A 38 -5.05 4.83 -11.16
CA PHE A 38 -6.12 4.11 -10.48
C PHE A 38 -7.46 4.81 -10.71
N HIS A 39 -8.44 4.10 -11.24
CA HIS A 39 -9.81 4.58 -11.32
C HIS A 39 -10.62 4.03 -10.15
N VAL A 40 -11.10 4.93 -9.30
CA VAL A 40 -11.78 4.60 -8.04
C VAL A 40 -13.01 5.47 -7.80
N HIS A 41 -13.78 5.14 -6.76
CA HIS A 41 -15.01 5.81 -6.37
C HIS A 41 -14.77 6.75 -5.19
N SER A 42 -15.12 8.02 -5.35
CA SER A 42 -15.03 9.03 -4.30
C SER A 42 -15.84 8.64 -3.06
N ALA A 43 -17.01 8.00 -3.25
CA ALA A 43 -17.85 7.52 -2.16
C ALA A 43 -17.11 6.56 -1.23
N VAL A 44 -16.36 5.59 -1.78
CA VAL A 44 -15.57 4.62 -1.00
C VAL A 44 -14.43 5.32 -0.27
N LEU A 45 -13.69 6.19 -0.96
CA LEU A 45 -12.58 6.94 -0.37
C LEU A 45 -13.06 7.78 0.82
N LYS A 46 -14.13 8.57 0.65
CA LYS A 46 -14.70 9.42 1.71
C LYS A 46 -15.25 8.60 2.88
N LEU A 47 -15.81 7.42 2.61
CA LEU A 47 -16.30 6.52 3.65
C LEU A 47 -15.15 5.99 4.53
N LYS A 48 -14.03 5.63 3.91
CA LYS A 48 -12.93 4.89 4.54
C LYS A 48 -11.75 5.76 4.99
N SER A 49 -11.72 7.02 4.60
CA SER A 49 -10.67 7.97 4.92
C SER A 49 -11.25 9.33 5.31
N VAL A 50 -10.86 9.81 6.49
CA VAL A 50 -11.20 11.17 6.94
C VAL A 50 -10.52 12.22 6.07
N PHE A 51 -9.30 11.93 5.60
CA PHE A 51 -8.56 12.79 4.68
C PHE A 51 -9.36 13.02 3.39
N PHE A 52 -9.74 11.96 2.68
CA PHE A 52 -10.47 12.11 1.41
C PHE A 52 -11.84 12.75 1.61
N ARG A 53 -12.50 12.51 2.74
CA ARG A 53 -13.75 13.20 3.11
C ARG A 53 -13.59 14.71 3.22
N LYS A 54 -12.49 15.17 3.81
CA LYS A 54 -12.22 16.60 3.99
C LYS A 54 -11.73 17.26 2.71
N PHE A 55 -10.86 16.59 1.97
CA PHE A 55 -10.11 17.23 0.89
C PHE A 55 -10.68 17.01 -0.50
N LEU A 56 -11.50 15.99 -0.77
CA LEU A 56 -12.08 15.82 -2.12
C LEU A 56 -13.05 16.95 -2.46
N ASP A 57 -13.91 17.36 -1.53
CA ASP A 57 -14.91 18.41 -1.76
C ASP A 57 -14.48 19.80 -1.27
N SER A 58 -13.19 20.02 -0.99
CA SER A 58 -12.72 21.32 -0.50
C SER A 58 -13.00 22.39 -1.56
N PRO A 59 -13.58 23.55 -1.19
CA PRO A 59 -13.94 24.61 -2.13
C PRO A 59 -12.74 25.19 -2.89
N ASP A 60 -11.54 25.04 -2.33
CA ASP A 60 -10.28 25.46 -2.95
C ASP A 60 -9.89 24.61 -4.18
N LYS A 61 -10.62 23.53 -4.44
CA LYS A 61 -10.38 22.66 -5.59
C LYS A 61 -11.27 23.07 -6.73
N VAL A 62 -10.64 23.54 -7.80
CA VAL A 62 -11.33 23.89 -9.04
C VAL A 62 -12.08 22.64 -9.53
N PRO A 63 -13.41 22.71 -9.71
CA PRO A 63 -14.18 21.59 -10.25
C PRO A 63 -13.59 21.18 -11.61
N ALA A 64 -13.54 19.87 -11.87
CA ALA A 64 -13.16 19.37 -13.18
C ALA A 64 -14.01 20.04 -14.27
N ALA A 65 -13.41 20.33 -15.42
CA ALA A 65 -14.12 20.96 -16.54
C ALA A 65 -15.41 20.18 -16.85
N THR A 66 -16.44 20.86 -17.34
CA THR A 66 -17.79 20.29 -17.59
C THR A 66 -17.82 19.11 -18.57
N ARG A 67 -16.67 18.76 -19.19
CA ARG A 67 -16.47 17.63 -20.10
C ARG A 67 -15.43 16.60 -19.60
N ALA A 68 -14.92 16.76 -18.39
CA ALA A 68 -13.96 15.81 -17.82
C ALA A 68 -14.66 14.48 -17.52
N ARG A 69 -13.98 13.38 -17.83
CA ARG A 69 -14.47 12.02 -17.57
C ARG A 69 -14.56 11.72 -16.06
N PHE A 70 -13.64 12.27 -15.28
CA PHE A 70 -13.58 12.10 -13.85
C PHE A 70 -13.94 13.39 -13.12
N LYS A 71 -14.66 13.27 -12.02
CA LYS A 71 -15.00 14.40 -11.14
C LYS A 71 -13.78 14.91 -10.39
N TYR A 72 -12.90 13.99 -10.00
CA TYR A 72 -11.65 14.31 -9.31
C TYR A 72 -10.47 13.66 -10.03
N GLU A 73 -9.45 14.46 -10.29
CA GLU A 73 -8.18 13.98 -10.83
C GLU A 73 -7.07 14.44 -9.91
N TRP A 74 -6.32 13.49 -9.37
CA TRP A 74 -5.22 13.78 -8.44
C TRP A 74 -3.96 13.06 -8.91
N VAL A 75 -2.82 13.70 -8.68
CA VAL A 75 -1.50 13.20 -9.08
C VAL A 75 -0.57 13.18 -7.86
N SER A 76 0.39 12.27 -7.83
CA SER A 76 1.47 12.25 -6.84
C SER A 76 2.38 13.46 -7.04
N LYS A 77 2.72 14.12 -5.94
CA LYS A 77 3.75 15.16 -5.89
C LYS A 77 4.77 14.78 -4.81
N LEU A 78 6.05 14.85 -5.15
CA LEU A 78 7.13 14.68 -4.19
C LEU A 78 7.21 15.92 -3.29
N ASP A 79 7.65 15.71 -2.04
CA ASP A 79 8.06 16.83 -1.20
C ASP A 79 9.36 17.48 -1.72
N GLU A 80 9.73 18.62 -1.14
CA GLU A 80 10.88 19.44 -1.56
C GLU A 80 12.21 18.67 -1.59
N TYR A 81 12.32 17.57 -0.86
CA TYR A 81 13.55 16.79 -0.71
C TYR A 81 13.46 15.37 -1.30
N ALA A 82 12.36 15.05 -2.00
CA ALA A 82 12.05 13.70 -2.47
C ALA A 82 12.20 12.63 -1.36
N THR A 83 11.88 13.00 -0.12
CA THR A 83 11.87 12.11 1.05
C THR A 83 10.51 11.47 1.29
N GLY A 84 9.49 11.99 0.63
CA GLY A 84 8.11 11.55 0.75
C GLY A 84 7.27 12.09 -0.40
N TRP A 85 6.02 11.66 -0.45
CA TRP A 85 5.09 12.02 -1.50
C TRP A 85 3.67 12.15 -0.96
N HIS A 86 2.84 12.91 -1.68
CA HIS A 86 1.42 13.05 -1.36
C HIS A 86 0.60 13.31 -2.62
N LEU A 87 -0.71 13.07 -2.54
CA LEU A 87 -1.64 13.35 -3.64
C LEU A 87 -2.06 14.82 -3.63
N VAL A 88 -2.04 15.44 -4.81
CA VAL A 88 -2.51 16.82 -5.07
C VAL A 88 -3.49 16.84 -6.24
N CYS A 89 -4.35 17.86 -6.31
CA CYS A 89 -5.30 18.03 -7.41
C CYS A 89 -4.55 18.32 -8.72
N SER A 90 -4.87 17.61 -9.80
CA SER A 90 -4.17 17.73 -11.09
C SER A 90 -4.21 19.15 -11.67
N SER A 91 -5.29 19.89 -11.40
CA SER A 91 -5.51 21.26 -11.86
C SER A 91 -4.53 22.29 -11.28
N GLY A 92 -3.81 21.95 -10.21
CA GLY A 92 -2.85 22.84 -9.54
C GLY A 92 -1.39 22.47 -9.78
N VAL A 93 -1.10 21.53 -10.67
CA VAL A 93 0.27 21.05 -10.96
C VAL A 93 0.69 21.51 -12.35
N GLU A 94 1.74 22.34 -12.40
CA GLU A 94 2.37 22.75 -13.66
C GLU A 94 3.01 21.54 -14.36
N ARG A 95 3.02 21.53 -15.69
CA ARG A 95 3.50 20.38 -16.50
C ARG A 95 4.97 20.00 -16.25
N GLU A 96 5.78 20.92 -15.75
CA GLU A 96 7.21 20.71 -15.49
C GLU A 96 7.48 19.84 -14.25
N ASP A 97 6.53 19.74 -13.31
CA ASP A 97 6.66 18.93 -12.08
C ASP A 97 6.45 17.41 -12.32
N LYS A 98 6.12 16.99 -13.56
CA LYS A 98 5.60 15.64 -13.84
C LYS A 98 6.64 14.55 -14.15
N MET A 99 7.94 14.83 -14.15
CA MET A 99 8.88 13.92 -14.82
C MET A 99 10.27 13.76 -14.17
N GLU A 100 10.32 13.53 -12.85
CA GLU A 100 11.57 13.12 -12.20
C GLU A 100 11.37 11.99 -11.17
N TYR A 101 10.65 10.94 -11.58
CA TYR A 101 10.43 9.74 -10.74
C TYR A 101 11.38 8.58 -11.09
N GLN A 102 12.00 8.62 -12.27
CA GLN A 102 12.63 7.45 -12.90
C GLN A 102 13.86 6.88 -12.15
N TYR A 103 14.34 7.56 -11.11
CA TYR A 103 15.55 7.17 -10.36
C TYR A 103 15.31 6.87 -8.88
N ILE A 104 14.05 6.81 -8.42
CA ILE A 104 13.76 6.62 -7.00
C ILE A 104 13.39 5.15 -6.73
N GLU A 105 14.31 4.42 -6.07
CA GLU A 105 14.20 2.97 -5.82
C GLU A 105 12.96 2.55 -5.01
N TRP A 106 12.40 3.46 -4.21
CA TRP A 106 11.26 3.14 -3.33
C TRP A 106 9.88 3.34 -3.99
N ILE A 107 9.81 3.93 -5.19
CA ILE A 107 8.53 4.24 -5.86
C ILE A 107 7.70 3.00 -6.12
N ASP A 108 8.31 1.92 -6.61
CA ASP A 108 7.61 0.65 -6.85
C ASP A 108 6.98 0.10 -5.56
N THR A 109 7.67 0.29 -4.43
CA THR A 109 7.17 -0.13 -3.11
C THR A 109 5.98 0.72 -2.68
N GLU A 110 6.05 2.03 -2.88
CA GLU A 110 4.96 2.97 -2.57
C GLU A 110 3.73 2.76 -3.45
N MET A 111 3.91 2.50 -4.75
CA MET A 111 2.82 2.19 -5.69
C MET A 111 2.08 0.92 -5.26
N LYS A 112 2.83 -0.15 -4.94
CA LYS A 112 2.26 -1.41 -4.43
C LYS A 112 1.56 -1.20 -3.09
N ALA A 113 2.18 -0.46 -2.18
CA ALA A 113 1.63 -0.13 -0.88
C ALA A 113 0.31 0.65 -1.00
N PHE A 114 0.25 1.64 -1.90
CA PHE A 114 -0.96 2.40 -2.16
C PHE A 114 -2.05 1.55 -2.80
N HIS A 115 -1.70 0.66 -3.72
CA HIS A 115 -2.64 -0.31 -4.29
C HIS A 115 -3.22 -1.22 -3.19
N VAL A 116 -2.40 -1.76 -2.30
CA VAL A 116 -2.83 -2.54 -1.13
C VAL A 116 -3.79 -1.74 -0.25
N LEU A 117 -3.47 -0.47 0.03
CA LEU A 117 -4.34 0.41 0.80
C LEU A 117 -5.71 0.62 0.13
N LEU A 118 -5.74 0.85 -1.19
CA LEU A 118 -6.99 0.94 -1.94
C LEU A 118 -7.81 -0.35 -1.84
N ARG A 119 -7.19 -1.52 -2.04
CA ARG A 119 -7.88 -2.81 -1.85
C ARG A 119 -8.48 -2.93 -0.46
N ALA A 120 -7.75 -2.52 0.57
CA ALA A 120 -8.24 -2.52 1.94
C ALA A 120 -9.45 -1.58 2.14
N MET A 121 -9.44 -0.38 1.53
CA MET A 121 -10.59 0.54 1.56
C MET A 121 -11.83 -0.08 0.92
N TYR A 122 -11.66 -0.81 -0.19
CA TYR A 122 -12.76 -1.54 -0.84
C TYR A 122 -13.20 -2.80 -0.10
N GLY A 123 -12.49 -3.20 0.97
CA GLY A 123 -12.73 -4.45 1.68
C GLY A 123 -12.35 -5.69 0.88
N TRP A 124 -11.52 -5.53 -0.15
CA TRP A 124 -11.02 -6.63 -0.96
C TRP A 124 -9.80 -7.28 -0.29
N SER A 125 -9.63 -8.59 -0.48
CA SER A 125 -8.43 -9.29 -0.01
C SER A 125 -7.19 -8.73 -0.68
N PHE A 126 -6.06 -8.73 0.01
CA PHE A 126 -4.77 -8.33 -0.55
C PHE A 126 -3.66 -9.19 0.03
N ALA A 127 -2.60 -9.34 -0.74
CA ALA A 127 -1.35 -9.93 -0.28
C ALA A 127 -0.32 -8.81 -0.07
N VAL A 128 0.63 -9.04 0.83
CA VAL A 128 1.76 -8.15 1.04
C VAL A 128 3.04 -8.88 0.68
N ASP A 129 3.70 -8.39 -0.37
CA ASP A 129 4.85 -9.06 -0.99
C ASP A 129 6.17 -8.82 -0.23
N SER A 130 6.23 -7.81 0.64
CA SER A 130 7.45 -7.49 1.39
C SER A 130 7.14 -6.71 2.67
N LEU A 131 8.01 -6.83 3.67
CA LEU A 131 7.89 -6.04 4.91
C LEU A 131 8.02 -4.53 4.67
N PRO A 132 8.89 -4.03 3.75
CA PRO A 132 8.86 -2.63 3.34
C PRO A 132 7.50 -2.20 2.76
N ALA A 133 6.88 -2.99 1.89
CA ALA A 133 5.57 -2.68 1.34
C ALA A 133 4.47 -2.66 2.41
N PHE A 134 4.53 -3.56 3.40
CA PHE A 134 3.66 -3.51 4.58
C PHE A 134 3.84 -2.21 5.35
N HIS A 135 5.09 -1.81 5.58
CA HIS A 135 5.39 -0.60 6.34
C HIS A 135 4.94 0.66 5.61
N ALA A 136 5.21 0.76 4.31
CA ALA A 136 4.73 1.83 3.45
C ALA A 136 3.20 1.90 3.45
N ALA A 137 2.50 0.77 3.30
CA ALA A 137 1.03 0.73 3.31
C ALA A 137 0.47 1.19 4.66
N LEU A 138 1.14 0.83 5.77
CA LEU A 138 0.81 1.30 7.10
C LEU A 138 1.00 2.82 7.23
N GLN A 139 2.11 3.37 6.74
CA GLN A 139 2.38 4.81 6.78
C GLN A 139 1.39 5.61 5.91
N LEU A 140 1.08 5.12 4.71
CA LEU A 140 0.05 5.70 3.85
C LEU A 140 -1.33 5.63 4.52
N ALA A 141 -1.66 4.52 5.19
CA ALA A 141 -2.91 4.39 5.92
C ALA A 141 -2.99 5.38 7.10
N ASP A 142 -1.89 5.65 7.78
CA ASP A 142 -1.83 6.66 8.84
C ASP A 142 -2.02 8.07 8.25
N TYR A 143 -1.23 8.41 7.23
CA TYR A 143 -1.27 9.71 6.54
C TYR A 143 -2.66 10.03 5.96
N TYR A 144 -3.22 9.10 5.16
CA TYR A 144 -4.56 9.25 4.58
C TYR A 144 -5.68 8.92 5.57
N CYS A 145 -5.40 8.79 6.88
CA CYS A 145 -6.39 8.57 7.94
C CYS A 145 -7.33 7.38 7.65
N ALA A 146 -6.75 6.27 7.20
CA ALA A 146 -7.40 5.04 6.73
C ALA A 146 -6.92 3.77 7.47
N LEU A 147 -6.21 3.93 8.61
CA LEU A 147 -5.80 2.81 9.46
C LEU A 147 -6.91 1.80 9.78
N PRO A 148 -8.17 2.20 10.08
CA PRO A 148 -9.23 1.23 10.34
C PRO A 148 -9.54 0.32 9.15
N ALA A 149 -9.50 0.87 7.93
CA ALA A 149 -9.74 0.09 6.71
C ALA A 149 -8.59 -0.89 6.45
N PHE A 150 -7.35 -0.42 6.58
CA PHE A 150 -6.16 -1.27 6.43
C PHE A 150 -6.13 -2.39 7.49
N SER A 151 -6.38 -2.05 8.77
CA SER A 151 -6.44 -3.01 9.87
C SER A 151 -7.51 -4.08 9.70
N ALA A 152 -8.70 -3.71 9.18
CA ALA A 152 -9.77 -4.67 8.92
C ALA A 152 -9.38 -5.68 7.82
N GLY A 153 -8.71 -5.23 6.76
CA GLY A 153 -8.28 -6.10 5.66
C GLY A 153 -7.14 -7.06 6.02
N LEU A 154 -6.33 -6.74 7.04
CA LEU A 154 -5.21 -7.60 7.46
C LEU A 154 -5.64 -8.99 7.90
N ARG A 155 -6.89 -9.16 8.36
CA ARG A 155 -7.40 -10.48 8.75
C ARG A 155 -7.33 -11.46 7.59
N GLY A 156 -7.72 -11.06 6.37
CA GLY A 156 -7.60 -11.90 5.17
C GLY A 156 -6.18 -11.90 4.58
N ALA A 157 -5.38 -10.86 4.87
CA ALA A 157 -4.01 -10.79 4.41
C ALA A 157 -3.10 -11.83 5.07
N PHE A 158 -3.37 -12.24 6.31
CA PHE A 158 -2.62 -13.32 6.97
C PHE A 158 -2.69 -14.64 6.22
N ASP A 159 -3.85 -14.97 5.66
CA ASP A 159 -4.03 -16.20 4.87
C ASP A 159 -3.32 -16.10 3.50
N SER A 160 -3.22 -14.88 2.97
CA SER A 160 -2.68 -14.63 1.62
C SER A 160 -1.19 -14.24 1.61
N SER A 161 -0.60 -13.92 2.78
CA SER A 161 0.75 -13.34 2.89
C SER A 161 1.61 -14.12 3.89
N PRO A 162 2.24 -15.24 3.47
CA PRO A 162 3.14 -16.01 4.33
C PRO A 162 4.27 -15.16 4.93
N LEU A 163 4.75 -14.16 4.18
CA LEU A 163 5.80 -13.25 4.61
C LEU A 163 5.41 -12.40 5.81
N LEU A 164 4.13 -12.05 5.96
CA LEU A 164 3.65 -11.30 7.12
C LEU A 164 3.69 -12.17 8.38
N VAL A 165 3.36 -13.46 8.24
CA VAL A 165 3.45 -14.45 9.33
C VAL A 165 4.91 -14.69 9.71
N GLU A 166 5.79 -14.85 8.71
CA GLU A 166 7.23 -14.99 8.94
C GLU A 166 7.81 -13.76 9.65
N ALA A 167 7.44 -12.54 9.22
CA ALA A 167 7.89 -11.31 9.87
C ALA A 167 7.46 -11.22 11.34
N ILE A 168 6.24 -11.68 11.67
CA ILE A 168 5.75 -11.77 13.04
C ILE A 168 6.59 -12.75 13.87
N PHE A 169 6.95 -13.90 13.29
CA PHE A 169 7.77 -14.91 13.96
C PHE A 169 9.21 -14.43 14.19
N MET A 170 9.81 -13.79 13.19
CA MET A 170 11.22 -13.35 13.25
C MET A 170 11.40 -12.14 14.16
N ASN A 171 10.45 -11.20 14.16
CA ASN A 171 10.58 -9.93 14.87
C ASN A 171 9.30 -9.59 15.66
N PRO A 172 8.91 -10.41 16.64
CA PRO A 172 7.62 -10.27 17.33
C PRO A 172 7.49 -8.94 18.07
N PHE A 173 8.56 -8.41 18.68
CA PHE A 173 8.53 -7.12 19.36
C PHE A 173 8.34 -5.93 18.42
N TYR A 174 8.96 -5.97 17.23
CA TYR A 174 8.78 -4.93 16.22
C TYR A 174 7.35 -4.97 15.68
N MET A 175 6.86 -6.16 15.34
CA MET A 175 5.51 -6.36 14.82
C MET A 175 4.44 -6.08 15.88
N LEU A 176 4.72 -6.31 17.16
CA LEU A 176 3.83 -5.93 18.27
C LEU A 176 3.57 -4.42 18.30
N LYS A 177 4.62 -3.60 18.12
CA LYS A 177 4.47 -2.14 18.04
C LYS A 177 3.59 -1.73 16.86
N LYS A 178 3.76 -2.39 15.70
CA LYS A 178 2.92 -2.14 14.51
C LYS A 178 1.47 -2.59 14.72
N ALA A 179 1.26 -3.71 15.39
CA ALA A 179 -0.07 -4.21 15.74
C ALA A 179 -0.84 -3.24 16.64
N VAL A 180 -0.15 -2.61 17.60
CA VAL A 180 -0.73 -1.55 18.46
C VAL A 180 -1.10 -0.33 17.63
N GLN A 181 -0.22 0.13 16.74
CA GLN A 181 -0.50 1.27 15.84
C GLN A 181 -1.75 1.00 14.97
N LEU A 182 -1.87 -0.21 14.44
CA LEU A 182 -3.03 -0.67 13.66
C LEU A 182 -4.29 -0.92 14.49
N ARG A 183 -4.17 -0.96 15.82
CA ARG A 183 -5.21 -1.44 16.74
C ARG A 183 -5.77 -2.80 16.32
N ASN A 184 -4.92 -3.66 15.75
CA ASN A 184 -5.31 -4.96 15.25
C ASN A 184 -5.15 -6.03 16.33
N ALA A 185 -6.28 -6.46 16.91
CA ALA A 185 -6.27 -7.40 18.03
C ALA A 185 -5.74 -8.80 17.65
N ALA A 186 -5.95 -9.25 16.40
CA ALA A 186 -5.45 -10.55 15.96
C ALA A 186 -3.93 -10.55 15.88
N MET A 187 -3.36 -9.59 15.13
CA MET A 187 -1.93 -9.40 15.01
C MET A 187 -1.26 -9.19 16.37
N TYR A 188 -1.89 -8.38 17.25
CA TYR A 188 -1.37 -8.12 18.59
C TYR A 188 -1.26 -9.39 19.41
N ARG A 189 -2.30 -10.25 19.39
CA ARG A 189 -2.28 -11.53 20.12
C ARG A 189 -1.17 -12.44 19.63
N GLU A 190 -1.03 -12.62 18.31
CA GLU A 190 0.03 -13.46 17.75
C GLU A 190 1.42 -12.95 18.12
N CYS A 191 1.66 -11.64 17.96
CA CYS A 191 2.94 -11.03 18.32
C CYS A 191 3.22 -11.13 19.82
N LEU A 192 2.21 -10.96 20.68
CA LEU A 192 2.36 -11.06 22.12
C LEU A 192 2.69 -12.49 22.55
N ILE A 193 1.97 -13.49 22.03
CA ILE A 193 2.24 -14.91 22.31
C ILE A 193 3.68 -15.27 21.98
N LEU A 194 4.18 -14.82 20.83
CA LEU A 194 5.55 -15.09 20.38
C LEU A 194 6.59 -14.28 21.17
N ALA A 195 6.30 -13.02 21.50
CA ALA A 195 7.18 -12.17 22.29
C ALA A 195 7.38 -12.68 23.73
N MET A 196 6.41 -13.42 24.28
CA MET A 196 6.48 -14.00 25.63
C MET A 196 7.32 -15.28 25.73
N GLY A 197 8.07 -15.68 24.68
CA GLY A 197 8.70 -17.01 24.65
C GLY A 197 9.82 -17.27 25.68
N PRO A 198 10.21 -18.55 25.94
CA PRO A 198 9.53 -19.82 25.63
C PRO A 198 8.94 -20.49 26.89
N TRP A 199 7.76 -21.11 26.75
CA TRP A 199 7.08 -21.87 27.83
C TRP A 199 7.78 -23.18 28.24
N SER A 200 8.95 -23.52 27.63
CA SER A 200 9.70 -24.75 27.94
C SER A 200 11.23 -24.65 27.85
N ARG A 201 11.83 -23.47 27.64
CA ARG A 201 13.29 -23.26 27.76
C ARG A 201 13.56 -21.87 28.31
N GLN A 202 14.15 -21.74 29.49
CA GLN A 202 14.66 -20.43 29.91
C GLN A 202 15.70 -19.96 28.86
N GLN A 203 15.40 -18.88 28.14
CA GLN A 203 16.41 -18.21 27.32
C GLN A 203 17.40 -17.54 28.27
N SER A 204 18.40 -18.30 28.71
CA SER A 204 19.56 -17.75 29.40
C SER A 204 20.37 -16.92 28.41
N LYS A 205 20.15 -15.60 28.49
CA LYS A 205 21.08 -14.51 28.20
C LYS A 205 21.86 -14.54 26.86
N HIS A 206 21.57 -13.48 26.10
CA HIS A 206 22.47 -12.68 25.27
C HIS A 206 22.37 -12.82 23.74
N THR A 207 22.08 -11.64 23.16
CA THR A 207 22.62 -11.05 21.92
C THR A 207 22.23 -11.63 20.56
N HIS A 208 21.74 -10.70 19.71
CA HIS A 208 21.85 -10.70 18.25
C HIS A 208 22.96 -11.63 17.74
N THR A 209 22.60 -12.68 17.01
CA THR A 209 23.34 -13.16 15.84
C THR A 209 22.56 -14.28 15.13
N GLU A 210 22.37 -14.07 13.82
CA GLU A 210 22.16 -15.04 12.75
C GLU A 210 21.39 -16.33 13.05
N TYR A 211 20.09 -16.34 12.70
CA TYR A 211 19.38 -17.60 12.46
C TYR A 211 19.68 -18.10 11.05
N LYS A 212 20.48 -19.16 10.95
CA LYS A 212 20.81 -19.84 9.68
C LYS A 212 19.58 -20.52 9.08
N HIS A 213 19.44 -20.33 7.77
CA HIS A 213 18.36 -20.73 6.88
C HIS A 213 17.89 -22.20 7.01
N GLY A 214 18.77 -23.12 7.41
CA GLY A 214 18.45 -24.57 7.50
C GLY A 214 17.60 -25.00 8.71
N SER A 215 17.37 -24.12 9.69
CA SER A 215 16.51 -24.43 10.84
C SER A 215 15.02 -24.14 10.57
N LEU A 216 14.73 -23.32 9.55
CA LEU A 216 13.38 -22.86 9.23
C LEU A 216 12.58 -23.90 8.45
N GLU A 217 13.22 -24.63 7.53
CA GLU A 217 12.54 -25.70 6.77
C GLU A 217 12.02 -26.81 7.69
N LYS A 218 12.76 -27.12 8.76
CA LYS A 218 12.36 -28.15 9.74
C LYS A 218 11.21 -27.68 10.64
N LEU A 219 11.13 -26.38 10.92
CA LEU A 219 10.04 -25.80 11.73
C LEU A 219 8.77 -25.60 10.91
N VAL A 220 8.89 -25.18 9.66
CA VAL A 220 7.75 -25.07 8.72
C VAL A 220 7.21 -26.46 8.40
N ALA A 221 8.07 -27.45 8.13
CA ALA A 221 7.63 -28.84 7.93
C ALA A 221 6.89 -29.41 9.15
N SER A 222 7.38 -29.12 10.37
CA SER A 222 6.72 -29.56 11.61
C SER A 222 5.40 -28.83 11.91
N ALA A 223 5.19 -27.63 11.38
CA ALA A 223 3.95 -26.89 11.52
C ALA A 223 2.90 -27.37 10.52
N CYS A 224 3.29 -27.66 9.27
CA CYS A 224 2.40 -28.24 8.26
C CYS A 224 1.89 -29.63 8.65
N ASP A 225 2.72 -30.46 9.29
CA ASP A 225 2.35 -31.83 9.70
C ASP A 225 1.33 -31.87 10.86
N LYS A 226 1.18 -30.76 11.60
CA LYS A 226 0.23 -30.61 12.72
C LYS A 226 -1.11 -30.00 12.32
N ILE A 227 -1.24 -29.48 11.11
CA ILE A 227 -2.49 -28.89 10.60
C ILE A 227 -3.29 -29.92 9.77
N GLY A 228 -2.71 -31.08 9.46
CA GLY A 228 -3.33 -32.17 8.70
C GLY A 228 -3.89 -33.35 9.51
N ARG A 229 -4.17 -33.21 10.81
CA ARG A 229 -4.85 -34.25 11.62
C ARG A 229 -6.04 -33.72 12.37
#